data_AF-A0A1P8FLU2-F1
#
_entry.id   AF-A0A1P8FLU2-F1
#
_cell.length_a   1.000
_cell.length_b   1.000
_cell.length_c   1.000
_cell.angle_alpha   90.00
_cell.angle_beta   90.00
_cell.angle_gamma   90.00
#
_symmetry.space_group_name_H-M   'P 1'
#
loop_
_entity.id
_entity.type
_entity.pdbx_description
1 polymer ?
#
loop_
_entity_poly.entity_id
_entity_poly.type
_entity_poly.pdbx_seq_one_letter_code
_entity_poly.pdbx_strand_id
1 'polypeptide(L)'
;MHAADEGWRLAGAFVLHWGTAHAIVNALALIALAGLVAWKESWGAVARVASLAFAAQALVLLAWNPEAYRGASGFVYALAAYAAVRAGAIGLACAGAGYLTAQALGMSSTLLPEGISPAWPVHAAGAASGALAAVLQDLPSKIRIFFLCEPSR
;
A
#
# COMPACT_ATOMS: atom_id res chain seq x y z
N MET A 1 17.55 -18.67 14.60
CA MET A 1 17.85 -17.32 14.11
C MET A 1 16.55 -16.54 14.11
N HIS A 2 16.48 -15.44 14.85
CA HIS A 2 15.24 -14.69 15.02
C HIS A 2 14.96 -13.88 13.74
N ALA A 3 13.74 -13.94 13.22
CA ALA A 3 13.30 -13.17 12.05
C ALA A 3 13.48 -11.64 12.20
N ALA A 4 13.78 -11.16 13.42
CA ALA A 4 14.09 -9.77 13.73
C ALA A 4 15.48 -9.32 13.22
N ASP A 5 16.45 -10.23 13.06
CA ASP A 5 17.83 -9.89 12.67
C ASP A 5 17.98 -9.68 11.14
N GLU A 6 16.93 -9.94 10.36
CA GLU A 6 16.93 -9.86 8.90
C GLU A 6 15.96 -8.78 8.39
N GLY A 7 15.97 -7.59 9.00
CA GLY A 7 15.10 -6.46 8.58
C GLY A 7 15.20 -6.10 7.09
N TRP A 8 16.33 -6.41 6.45
CA TRP A 8 16.51 -6.28 4.99
C TRP A 8 15.59 -7.21 4.19
N ARG A 9 15.15 -8.35 4.72
CA ARG A 9 14.18 -9.24 4.07
C ARG A 9 12.79 -8.64 3.99
N LEU A 10 12.37 -7.92 5.03
CA LEU A 10 11.12 -7.17 5.01
C LEU A 10 11.16 -6.07 3.96
N ALA A 11 12.26 -5.30 3.90
CA ALA A 11 12.45 -4.30 2.85
C ALA A 11 12.48 -4.94 1.46
N GLY A 12 13.18 -6.06 1.31
CA GLY A 12 13.25 -6.85 0.08
C GLY A 12 11.89 -7.31 -0.43
N ALA A 13 11.00 -7.73 0.47
CA ALA A 13 9.66 -8.19 0.12
C ALA A 13 8.81 -7.11 -0.59
N PHE A 14 9.04 -5.83 -0.29
CA PHE A 14 8.29 -4.71 -0.88
C PHE A 14 8.86 -4.20 -2.21
N VAL A 15 10.15 -4.42 -2.47
CA VAL A 15 10.83 -3.93 -3.69
C VAL A 15 10.95 -5.00 -4.76
N LEU A 16 11.01 -6.28 -4.37
CA LEU A 16 11.08 -7.39 -5.31
C LEU A 16 9.69 -7.70 -5.87
N HIS A 17 9.65 -8.13 -7.12
CA HIS A 17 8.42 -8.47 -7.82
C HIS A 17 8.58 -9.82 -8.51
N TRP A 18 7.48 -10.55 -8.66
CA TRP A 18 7.48 -11.85 -9.33
C TRP A 18 7.73 -11.80 -10.85
N GLY A 19 7.58 -10.64 -11.48
CA GLY A 19 7.86 -10.45 -12.90
C GLY A 19 7.73 -8.99 -13.34
N THR A 20 8.18 -8.69 -14.56
CA THR A 20 8.20 -7.33 -15.11
C THR A 20 6.81 -6.71 -15.19
N ALA A 21 5.81 -7.45 -15.65
CA ALA A 21 4.43 -6.96 -15.72
C ALA A 21 3.90 -6.59 -14.32
N HIS A 22 4.19 -7.40 -13.30
CA HIS A 22 3.79 -7.12 -11.91
C HIS A 22 4.47 -5.84 -11.40
N ALA A 23 5.77 -5.66 -11.66
CA ALA A 23 6.49 -4.45 -11.29
C ALA A 23 5.92 -3.20 -11.97
N ILE A 24 5.65 -3.26 -13.28
CA ILE A 24 5.11 -2.13 -14.04
C ILE A 24 3.73 -1.74 -13.52
N VAL A 25 2.83 -2.71 -13.34
CA VAL A 25 1.46 -2.44 -12.86
C VAL A 25 1.48 -1.80 -11.46
N ASN A 26 2.30 -2.33 -10.54
CA ASN A 26 2.45 -1.73 -9.22
C ASN A 26 3.02 -0.31 -9.29
N ALA A 27 4.07 -0.09 -10.09
CA ALA A 27 4.69 1.22 -10.23
C ALA A 27 3.71 2.26 -10.79
N LEU A 28 2.96 1.92 -11.85
CA LEU A 28 1.95 2.81 -12.44
C LEU A 28 0.84 3.13 -11.44
N ALA A 29 0.33 2.12 -10.73
CA ALA A 29 -0.70 2.32 -9.72
C ALA A 29 -0.21 3.19 -8.55
N LEU A 30 1.02 2.97 -8.08
CA LEU A 30 1.65 3.80 -7.05
C LEU A 30 1.80 5.25 -7.50
N ILE A 31 2.33 5.50 -8.71
CA ILE A 31 2.51 6.85 -9.24
C ILE A 31 1.15 7.57 -9.35
N ALA A 32 0.15 6.90 -9.93
CA ALA A 32 -1.17 7.49 -10.14
C ALA A 32 -1.87 7.81 -8.81
N LEU A 33 -1.89 6.87 -7.86
CA LEU A 33 -2.57 7.05 -6.59
C LEU A 33 -1.81 7.98 -5.65
N ALA A 34 -0.48 7.89 -5.58
CA ALA A 34 0.33 8.83 -4.81
C ALA A 34 0.21 10.25 -5.37
N GLY A 35 0.22 10.40 -6.70
CA GLY A 35 -0.02 11.67 -7.37
C GLY A 35 -1.41 12.25 -7.05
N LEU A 36 -2.46 11.42 -7.08
CA LEU A 36 -3.81 11.83 -6.70
C LEU A 36 -3.88 12.28 -5.24
N VAL A 37 -3.32 11.51 -4.31
CA VAL A 37 -3.30 11.84 -2.88
C VAL A 37 -2.48 13.10 -2.64
N ALA A 38 -1.31 13.25 -3.27
CA ALA A 38 -0.48 14.44 -3.15
C ALA A 38 -1.18 15.69 -3.71
N TRP A 39 -1.90 15.55 -4.82
CA TRP A 39 -2.66 16.66 -5.43
C TRP A 39 -3.85 17.10 -4.59
N LYS A 40 -4.59 16.15 -4.01
CA LYS A 40 -5.78 16.47 -3.19
C LYS A 40 -5.43 16.93 -1.77
N GLU A 41 -4.32 16.44 -1.23
CA GLU A 41 -3.93 16.66 0.16
C GLU A 41 -2.51 17.25 0.22
N SER A 42 -1.49 16.40 0.23
CA SER A 42 -0.08 16.79 0.24
C SER A 42 0.82 15.57 0.13
N TRP A 43 2.10 15.78 -0.19
CA TRP A 43 3.14 14.75 -0.06
C TRP A 43 3.30 14.23 1.37
N GLY A 44 3.00 15.06 2.39
CA GLY A 44 2.95 14.63 3.78
C GLY A 44 1.82 13.63 4.06
N ALA A 45 0.72 13.66 3.33
CA ALA A 45 -0.32 12.63 3.41
C ALA A 45 0.16 11.31 2.81
N VAL A 46 0.84 11.36 1.64
CA VAL A 46 1.44 10.17 1.01
C VAL A 46 2.45 9.50 1.94
N ALA A 47 3.36 10.27 2.55
CA ALA A 47 4.36 9.75 3.48
C ALA A 47 3.72 9.07 4.70
N ARG A 48 2.61 9.60 5.23
CA ARG A 48 1.89 9.01 6.36
C ARG A 48 1.19 7.71 6.01
N VAL A 49 0.51 7.68 4.85
CA VAL A 49 -0.10 6.45 4.34
C VAL A 49 0.97 5.38 4.13
N ALA A 50 2.08 5.73 3.48
CA ALA A 50 3.20 4.82 3.26
C ALA A 50 3.79 4.29 4.58
N SER A 51 3.99 5.15 5.59
CA SER A 51 4.56 4.75 6.88
C SER A 51 3.65 3.79 7.65
N LEU A 52 2.36 4.11 7.74
CA LEU A 52 1.37 3.26 8.40
C LEU A 52 1.19 1.93 7.66
N ALA A 53 1.17 1.97 6.33
CA ALA A 53 1.09 0.79 5.50
C ALA A 53 2.32 -0.10 5.64
N PHE A 54 3.52 0.46 5.69
CA PHE A 54 4.75 -0.31 5.91
C PHE A 54 4.70 -1.03 7.26
N ALA A 55 4.36 -0.31 8.33
CA ALA A 55 4.28 -0.88 9.68
C ALA A 55 3.23 -2.00 9.76
N ALA A 56 2.01 -1.78 9.27
CA ALA A 56 0.94 -2.77 9.30
C ALA A 56 1.28 -4.02 8.46
N GLN A 57 1.83 -3.83 7.25
CA GLN A 57 2.21 -4.95 6.39
C GLN A 57 3.42 -5.70 6.95
N ALA A 58 4.41 -5.02 7.54
CA ALA A 58 5.56 -5.67 8.17
C ALA A 58 5.11 -6.60 9.31
N LEU A 59 4.16 -6.16 10.16
CA LEU A 59 3.60 -7.01 11.21
C LEU A 59 2.89 -8.24 10.64
N VAL A 60 2.14 -8.09 9.55
CA VAL A 60 1.50 -9.23 8.87
C VAL A 60 2.53 -10.18 8.27
N LEU A 61 3.59 -9.66 7.63
CA LEU A 61 4.64 -10.49 7.03
C LEU A 61 5.41 -11.28 8.08
N LEU A 62 5.71 -10.66 9.23
CA LEU A 62 6.34 -11.34 10.36
C LEU A 62 5.46 -12.47 10.92
N ALA A 63 4.14 -12.34 10.84
CA ALA A 63 3.19 -13.35 11.31
C ALA A 63 2.87 -14.44 10.27
N TRP A 64 2.96 -14.14 8.97
CA TRP A 64 2.44 -15.01 7.91
C TRP A 64 3.50 -15.74 7.07
N ASN A 65 4.74 -15.23 7.03
CA ASN A 65 5.93 -15.69 6.28
C ASN A 65 6.38 -14.67 5.21
N PRO A 66 7.51 -13.96 5.42
CA PRO A 66 7.98 -12.93 4.49
C PRO A 66 8.47 -13.49 3.15
N GLU A 67 8.88 -14.76 3.07
CA GLU A 67 9.45 -15.35 1.84
C GLU A 67 8.40 -15.56 0.74
N ALA A 68 7.12 -15.60 1.11
CA ALA A 68 5.99 -15.75 0.19
C ALA A 68 5.53 -14.44 -0.44
N TYR A 69 6.05 -13.28 0.02
CA TYR A 69 5.62 -11.97 -0.47
C TYR A 69 6.70 -11.27 -1.29
N ARG A 70 6.31 -10.83 -2.49
CA ARG A 70 7.12 -9.99 -3.38
C ARG A 70 6.20 -9.00 -4.08
N GLY A 71 6.23 -7.74 -3.69
CA GLY A 71 5.64 -6.65 -4.45
C GLY A 71 5.29 -5.44 -3.60
N ALA A 72 4.91 -4.37 -4.27
CA ALA A 72 4.44 -3.15 -3.63
C ALA A 72 2.90 -3.01 -3.63
N SER A 73 2.18 -4.08 -3.97
CA SER A 73 0.73 -4.08 -4.13
C SER A 73 -0.01 -3.67 -2.85
N GLY A 74 0.47 -4.03 -1.65
CA GLY A 74 -0.18 -3.61 -0.41
C GLY A 74 -0.14 -2.09 -0.19
N PHE A 75 0.89 -1.39 -0.68
CA PHE A 75 0.93 0.08 -0.72
C PHE A 75 -0.08 0.65 -1.73
N VAL A 76 -0.28 -0.02 -2.85
CA VAL A 76 -1.34 0.34 -3.82
C VAL A 76 -2.70 0.27 -3.15
N TYR A 77 -2.99 -0.81 -2.41
CA TYR A 77 -4.25 -0.93 -1.64
C TYR A 77 -4.39 0.15 -0.57
N ALA A 78 -3.30 0.49 0.13
CA ALA A 78 -3.31 1.57 1.12
C ALA A 78 -3.66 2.92 0.50
N LEU A 79 -2.98 3.30 -0.60
CA LEU A 79 -3.26 4.56 -1.28
C LEU A 79 -4.64 4.58 -1.92
N ALA A 80 -5.12 3.45 -2.47
CA ALA A 80 -6.45 3.33 -3.04
C ALA A 80 -7.54 3.52 -1.98
N ALA A 81 -7.39 2.87 -0.81
CA ALA A 81 -8.33 3.01 0.30
C ALA A 81 -8.33 4.46 0.85
N TYR A 82 -7.15 5.05 1.04
CA TYR A 82 -7.05 6.45 1.45
C TYR A 82 -7.72 7.38 0.44
N ALA A 83 -7.42 7.21 -0.86
CA ALA A 83 -8.00 8.01 -1.93
C ALA A 83 -9.52 7.84 -2.02
N ALA A 84 -10.05 6.63 -1.83
CA ALA A 84 -11.50 6.39 -1.81
C ALA A 84 -12.20 7.18 -0.70
N VAL A 85 -11.58 7.28 0.49
CA VAL A 85 -12.12 8.05 1.61
C VAL A 85 -11.96 9.56 1.39
N ARG A 86 -10.83 10.02 0.84
CA ARG A 86 -10.44 11.45 0.82
C ARG A 86 -10.70 12.17 -0.49
N ALA A 87 -10.54 11.49 -1.62
CA ALA A 87 -10.77 12.04 -2.96
C ALA A 87 -12.19 11.75 -3.50
N GLY A 88 -13.05 11.11 -2.69
CA GLY A 88 -14.44 10.82 -3.01
C GLY A 88 -14.61 9.99 -4.28
N ALA A 89 -15.54 10.39 -5.15
CA ALA A 89 -15.84 9.66 -6.39
C ALA A 89 -14.63 9.48 -7.32
N ILE A 90 -13.70 10.44 -7.35
CA ILE A 90 -12.47 10.34 -8.16
C ILE A 90 -11.56 9.25 -7.60
N GLY A 91 -11.39 9.19 -6.27
CA GLY A 91 -10.60 8.15 -5.63
C GLY A 91 -11.19 6.76 -5.83
N LEU A 92 -12.52 6.64 -5.72
CA LEU A 92 -13.23 5.39 -5.99
C LEU A 92 -13.12 4.97 -7.45
N ALA A 93 -13.22 5.91 -8.39
CA ALA A 93 -13.07 5.64 -9.82
C ALA A 93 -11.64 5.20 -10.16
N CYS A 94 -10.61 5.81 -9.58
CA CYS A 94 -9.22 5.39 -9.78
C CYS A 94 -8.95 3.99 -9.21
N ALA A 95 -9.47 3.68 -8.01
CA ALA A 95 -9.37 2.34 -7.42
C ALA A 95 -10.12 1.29 -8.26
N GLY A 96 -11.34 1.62 -8.71
CA GLY A 96 -12.15 0.77 -9.57
C GLY A 96 -11.54 0.56 -10.96
N ALA A 97 -10.96 1.60 -11.56
CA ALA A 97 -10.28 1.51 -12.84
C ALA A 97 -9.08 0.57 -12.76
N GLY A 98 -8.28 0.62 -11.69
CA GLY A 98 -7.19 -0.33 -11.47
C GLY A 98 -7.66 -1.79 -11.44
N TYR A 99 -8.77 -2.06 -10.73
CA TYR A 99 -9.39 -3.39 -10.69
C TYR A 99 -9.93 -3.83 -12.06
N LEU A 100 -10.62 -2.94 -12.78
CA LEU A 100 -11.18 -3.23 -14.09
C LEU A 100 -10.10 -3.41 -15.16
N THR A 101 -9.02 -2.62 -15.13
CA THR A 101 -7.85 -2.81 -15.99
C THR A 101 -7.16 -4.14 -15.71
N ALA A 102 -7.06 -4.53 -14.43
CA ALA A 102 -6.57 -5.86 -14.06
C ALA A 102 -7.44 -6.98 -14.66
N GLN A 103 -8.76 -6.89 -14.52
CA GLN A 103 -9.69 -7.85 -15.10
C GLN A 103 -9.64 -7.87 -16.63
N ALA A 104 -9.60 -6.70 -17.29
CA ALA A 104 -9.62 -6.57 -18.75
C ALA A 104 -8.35 -7.11 -19.42
N LEU A 105 -7.22 -7.06 -18.72
CA LEU A 105 -5.96 -7.66 -19.16
C LEU A 105 -5.86 -9.15 -18.77
N GLY A 106 -6.95 -9.76 -18.29
CA GLY A 106 -6.98 -11.16 -17.85
C GLY A 106 -6.14 -11.43 -16.60
N MET A 107 -5.88 -10.42 -15.78
CA MET A 107 -4.89 -10.43 -14.69
C MET A 107 -5.45 -10.90 -13.35
N SER A 108 -6.44 -11.81 -13.35
CA SER A 108 -6.97 -12.37 -12.10
C SER A 108 -6.01 -13.37 -11.43
N SER A 109 -4.98 -13.85 -12.16
CA SER A 109 -3.91 -14.71 -11.64
C SER A 109 -2.56 -14.63 -12.38
N THR A 110 -2.46 -13.96 -13.53
CA THR A 110 -1.32 -14.08 -14.48
C THR A 110 -0.12 -13.15 -14.20
N LEU A 111 -0.23 -12.21 -13.27
CA LEU A 111 0.94 -11.43 -12.79
C LEU A 111 1.79 -12.19 -11.77
N LEU A 112 1.23 -13.27 -11.23
CA LEU A 112 1.91 -14.17 -10.33
C LEU A 112 2.25 -15.46 -11.10
N PRO A 113 3.45 -16.02 -10.93
CA PRO A 113 3.76 -17.35 -11.41
C PRO A 113 2.71 -18.35 -10.92
N GLU A 114 2.44 -19.37 -11.72
CA GLU A 114 1.54 -20.46 -11.35
C GLU A 114 1.94 -21.07 -9.99
N GLY A 115 0.97 -21.32 -9.12
CA GLY A 115 1.20 -21.84 -7.76
C GLY A 115 1.50 -20.79 -6.69
N ILE A 116 1.63 -19.51 -7.03
CA ILE A 116 1.78 -18.43 -6.04
C ILE A 116 0.40 -17.93 -5.59
N SER A 117 0.09 -18.12 -4.30
CA SER A 117 -1.14 -17.61 -3.69
C SER A 117 -1.11 -16.08 -3.59
N PRO A 118 -2.22 -15.38 -3.90
CA PRO A 118 -2.28 -13.94 -3.70
C PRO A 118 -2.09 -13.59 -2.23
N ALA A 119 -1.29 -12.55 -1.98
CA ALA A 119 -0.93 -12.07 -0.65
C ALA A 119 -2.06 -11.30 0.05
N TRP A 120 -3.26 -11.88 0.11
CA TRP A 120 -4.47 -11.20 0.56
C TRP A 120 -4.37 -10.60 1.98
N PRO A 121 -3.68 -11.20 2.97
CA PRO A 121 -3.53 -10.58 4.29
C PRO A 121 -2.72 -9.29 4.22
N VAL A 122 -1.69 -9.24 3.37
CA VAL A 122 -0.86 -8.05 3.16
C VAL A 122 -1.65 -6.96 2.44
N HIS A 123 -2.46 -7.34 1.43
CA HIS A 123 -3.36 -6.40 0.75
C HIS A 123 -4.42 -5.83 1.70
N ALA A 124 -5.01 -6.67 2.55
CA ALA A 124 -6.00 -6.27 3.54
C ALA A 124 -5.40 -5.32 4.59
N ALA A 125 -4.20 -5.62 5.10
CA ALA A 125 -3.47 -4.73 6.00
C ALA A 125 -3.13 -3.39 5.34
N GLY A 126 -2.72 -3.42 4.07
CA GLY A 126 -2.54 -2.23 3.24
C GLY A 126 -3.82 -1.38 3.20
N ALA A 127 -4.93 -1.94 2.74
CA ALA A 127 -6.21 -1.23 2.66
C ALA A 127 -6.68 -0.67 4.02
N ALA A 128 -6.59 -1.48 5.09
CA ALA A 128 -6.97 -1.07 6.43
C ALA A 128 -6.12 0.10 6.94
N SER A 129 -4.80 0.06 6.73
CA SER A 129 -3.90 1.14 7.11
C SER A 129 -4.16 2.44 6.33
N GLY A 130 -4.53 2.34 5.06
CA GLY A 130 -4.91 3.48 4.23
C GLY A 130 -6.20 4.15 4.70
N ALA A 131 -7.23 3.35 4.98
CA ALA A 131 -8.48 3.83 5.56
C ALA A 131 -8.26 4.47 6.94
N LEU A 132 -7.45 3.83 7.80
CA LEU A 132 -7.08 4.38 9.10
C LEU A 132 -6.34 5.71 8.96
N ALA A 133 -5.35 5.80 8.05
CA ALA A 133 -4.63 7.03 7.78
C ALA A 133 -5.57 8.18 7.37
N ALA A 134 -6.60 7.87 6.58
CA ALA A 134 -7.62 8.84 6.17
C ALA A 134 -8.47 9.34 7.35
N VAL A 135 -8.79 8.48 8.31
CA VAL A 135 -9.51 8.88 9.54
C VAL A 135 -8.61 9.71 10.46
N LEU A 136 -7.37 9.28 10.65
CA LEU A 136 -6.39 9.97 11.50
C LEU A 136 -6.04 11.37 10.96
N GLN A 137 -6.17 11.58 9.65
CA GLN A 137 -5.96 12.86 8.98
C GLN A 137 -6.89 13.98 9.50
N ASP A 138 -8.07 13.63 10.00
CA ASP A 138 -9.06 14.61 10.49
C ASP A 138 -8.99 14.85 11.99
N LEU A 139 -8.15 14.11 12.72
CA LEU A 139 -8.00 14.33 14.15
C LEU A 139 -7.42 15.73 14.42
N PRO A 140 -7.87 16.41 15.49
CA PRO A 140 -7.29 17.68 15.92
C PRO A 140 -5.77 17.58 16.04
N SER A 141 -5.05 18.65 15.68
CA SER A 141 -3.58 18.70 15.73
C SER A 141 -3.02 18.31 17.11
N LYS A 142 -3.73 18.68 18.19
CA LYS A 142 -3.40 18.30 19.58
C LYS A 142 -3.42 16.79 19.85
N ILE A 143 -4.18 16.02 19.07
CA ILE A 143 -4.25 14.56 19.14
C ILE A 143 -3.27 13.92 18.15
N ARG A 144 -3.01 14.57 17.01
CA ARG A 144 -2.04 14.10 15.98
C ARG A 144 -0.60 13.96 16.50
N ILE A 145 -0.17 14.82 17.43
CA ILE A 145 1.20 14.81 18.00
C ILE A 145 1.53 13.47 18.69
N PHE A 146 0.53 12.75 19.20
CA PHE A 146 0.76 11.45 19.83
C PHE A 146 1.09 10.33 18.84
N PHE A 147 0.87 10.53 17.53
CA PHE A 147 1.00 9.45 16.55
C PHE A 147 2.12 9.66 15.52
N LEU A 148 2.58 10.88 15.23
CA LEU A 148 3.49 11.12 14.10
C LEU A 148 4.41 12.34 14.34
N CYS A 149 5.73 12.09 14.38
CA CYS A 149 6.77 13.13 14.26
C CYS A 149 6.58 13.87 12.93
N GLU A 150 6.15 15.14 12.97
CA GLU A 150 6.34 16.03 11.83
C GLU A 150 7.81 16.50 11.80
N PRO A 151 8.52 16.40 10.67
CA PRO A 151 9.75 17.16 10.49
C PRO A 151 9.38 18.63 10.40
N SER A 152 9.93 19.43 11.30
CA SER A 152 9.87 20.89 11.24
C SER A 152 10.37 21.39 9.88
N ARG A 153 9.63 22.34 9.30
CA ARG A 153 9.91 23.01 8.03
C ARG A 153 11.28 23.68 8.00
#